data_AF-M2SA23-F1
#
_entry.id   AF-M2SA23-F1
#
_cell.length_a   1.000
_cell.length_b   1.000
_cell.length_c   1.000
_cell.angle_alpha   90.00
_cell.angle_beta   90.00
_cell.angle_gamma   90.00
#
_symmetry.space_group_name_H-M   'P 1'
#
loop_
_entity.id
_entity.type
_entity.pdbx_description
1 polymer ?
#
loop_
_entity_poly.entity_id
_entity_poly.type
_entity_poly.pdbx_seq_one_letter_code
_entity_poly.pdbx_strand_id
1 'polypeptide(L)'
;MQNADLRRSVIRSAKQSRLALCRAAAISAGMIIDPNTPETVYAESTRVACEGEGGALGHPRVWLQMGNDGFVDCGYCDRRFILTGGPADTREAAA
;
A
#
# COMPACT_ATOMS: atom_id res chain seq x y z
N MET A 1 -42.84 -1.79 36.44
CA MET A 1 -42.01 -0.88 35.63
C MET A 1 -41.11 -1.58 34.59
N GLN A 2 -41.07 -2.93 34.48
CA GLN A 2 -40.20 -3.62 33.49
C GLN A 2 -40.80 -3.82 32.07
N ASN A 3 -42.10 -3.61 31.88
CA ASN A 3 -42.77 -3.96 30.60
C ASN A 3 -42.68 -2.88 29.50
N ALA A 4 -42.29 -1.64 29.83
CA ALA A 4 -42.17 -0.54 28.86
C ALA A 4 -40.79 -0.52 28.16
N ASP A 5 -39.72 -0.92 28.88
CA ASP A 5 -38.36 -0.97 28.34
C ASP A 5 -38.17 -2.10 27.30
N LEU A 6 -38.76 -3.27 27.53
CA LEU A 6 -38.70 -4.36 26.55
C LEU A 6 -39.39 -3.99 25.23
N ARG A 7 -40.54 -3.30 25.29
CA ARG A 7 -41.24 -2.83 24.09
C ARG A 7 -40.41 -1.79 23.33
N ARG A 8 -39.70 -0.90 24.02
CA ARG A 8 -38.82 0.10 23.39
C ARG A 8 -37.57 -0.50 22.75
N SER A 9 -37.07 -1.60 23.30
CA SER A 9 -35.94 -2.37 22.75
C SER A 9 -36.30 -3.06 21.41
N VAL A 10 -37.47 -3.71 21.34
CA VAL A 10 -37.94 -4.39 20.12
C VAL A 10 -38.17 -3.41 18.95
N ILE A 11 -38.71 -2.22 19.21
CA ILE A 11 -38.95 -1.20 18.18
C ILE A 11 -37.61 -0.59 17.65
N ARG A 12 -36.58 -0.48 18.50
CA ARG A 12 -35.23 -0.02 18.08
C ARG A 12 -34.49 -1.06 17.23
N SER A 13 -34.68 -2.35 17.51
CA SER A 13 -34.03 -3.46 16.78
C SER A 13 -34.50 -3.57 15.31
N ALA A 14 -35.78 -3.34 15.04
CA ALA A 14 -36.32 -3.40 13.68
C ALA A 14 -35.82 -2.28 12.75
N LYS A 15 -35.43 -1.12 13.31
CA LYS A 15 -34.91 0.03 12.54
C LYS A 15 -33.41 -0.07 12.24
N GLN A 16 -32.65 -0.84 13.03
CA GLN A 16 -31.21 -1.06 12.82
C GLN A 16 -30.90 -2.05 11.69
N SER A 17 -31.83 -2.92 11.32
CA SER A 17 -31.60 -3.96 10.31
C SER A 17 -31.59 -3.45 8.85
N ARG A 18 -32.04 -2.21 8.58
CA ARG A 18 -32.11 -1.66 7.21
C ARG A 18 -31.01 -0.65 6.88
N LEU A 19 -30.28 -0.09 7.86
CA LEU A 19 -29.20 0.87 7.60
C LEU A 19 -27.82 0.23 7.44
N ALA A 20 -27.65 -1.05 7.76
CA ALA A 20 -26.35 -1.73 7.72
C ALA A 20 -25.90 -2.14 6.30
N LEU A 21 -26.80 -2.18 5.30
CA LEU A 21 -26.48 -2.69 3.95
C LEU A 21 -26.14 -1.61 2.90
N CYS A 22 -26.50 -0.34 3.11
CA CYS A 22 -26.32 0.70 2.08
C CYS A 22 -25.00 1.49 2.16
N ARG A 23 -24.06 1.16 3.05
CA ARG A 23 -22.77 1.88 3.15
C ARG A 23 -21.59 1.22 2.43
N ALA A 24 -21.76 0.05 1.83
CA ALA A 24 -20.66 -0.75 1.27
C ALA A 24 -20.51 -0.68 -0.27
N ALA A 25 -21.29 0.13 -0.99
CA ALA A 25 -21.37 0.09 -2.46
C ALA A 25 -20.95 1.39 -3.16
N ALA A 26 -19.86 2.02 -2.72
CA ALA A 26 -19.24 3.16 -3.41
C ALA A 26 -17.73 2.95 -3.63
N ILE A 27 -17.33 1.72 -3.95
CA ILE A 27 -16.00 1.46 -4.52
C ILE A 27 -16.08 1.89 -5.98
N SER A 28 -15.58 3.09 -6.25
CA SER A 28 -15.49 3.70 -7.56
C SER A 28 -14.69 2.82 -8.51
N ALA A 29 -15.37 2.23 -9.48
CA ALA A 29 -14.76 1.72 -10.70
C ALA A 29 -14.34 2.92 -11.56
N GLY A 30 -13.04 3.21 -11.65
CA GLY A 30 -12.53 4.22 -12.58
C GLY A 30 -11.20 4.85 -12.15
N MET A 31 -10.12 4.38 -12.78
CA MET A 31 -8.79 5.03 -12.89
C MET A 31 -7.93 5.08 -11.62
N ILE A 32 -7.29 3.95 -11.31
CA ILE A 32 -6.07 3.91 -10.48
C ILE A 32 -4.89 4.23 -11.41
N ILE A 33 -4.69 5.51 -11.72
CA ILE A 33 -3.34 5.98 -12.05
C ILE A 33 -2.88 6.70 -10.80
N ASP A 34 -2.40 5.92 -9.82
CA ASP A 34 -1.70 6.48 -8.67
C ASP A 34 -0.36 7.00 -9.22
N PRO A 35 -0.14 8.32 -9.31
CA PRO A 35 1.11 8.87 -9.82
C PRO A 35 2.30 8.60 -8.88
N ASN A 36 2.07 7.81 -7.83
CA ASN A 36 2.98 7.54 -6.73
C ASN A 36 3.07 6.04 -6.42
N THR A 37 2.76 5.16 -7.38
CA THR A 37 3.19 3.76 -7.30
C THR A 37 4.64 3.69 -7.79
N PRO A 38 5.64 3.62 -6.90
CA PRO A 38 7.03 3.55 -7.33
C PRO A 38 7.29 2.24 -8.07
N GLU A 39 8.04 2.32 -9.16
CA GLU A 39 8.57 1.13 -9.83
C GLU A 39 9.50 0.41 -8.85
N THR A 40 9.16 -0.82 -8.49
CA THR A 40 9.90 -1.57 -7.46
C THR A 40 10.85 -2.57 -8.10
N VAL A 41 12.13 -2.46 -7.78
CA VAL A 41 13.22 -3.32 -8.24
C VAL A 41 13.79 -4.06 -7.04
N TYR A 42 14.13 -5.33 -7.22
CA TYR A 42 14.65 -6.15 -6.14
C TYR A 42 16.14 -6.37 -6.31
N ALA A 43 16.87 -6.16 -5.23
CA ALA A 43 18.31 -6.28 -5.18
C ALA A 43 18.71 -7.33 -4.15
N GLU A 44 19.82 -8.00 -4.41
CA GLU A 44 20.39 -9.02 -3.52
C GLU A 44 21.38 -8.43 -2.52
N SER A 45 21.85 -7.21 -2.76
CA SER A 45 22.88 -6.54 -1.99
C SER A 45 22.40 -5.23 -1.40
N THR A 46 22.89 -4.88 -0.21
CA THR A 46 22.58 -3.62 0.48
C THR A 46 23.12 -2.38 -0.25
N ARG A 47 24.16 -2.55 -1.09
CA ARG A 47 24.70 -1.48 -1.93
C ARG A 47 24.31 -1.73 -3.39
N VAL A 48 23.61 -0.77 -4.00
CA VAL A 48 23.09 -0.87 -5.36
C VAL A 48 23.58 0.29 -6.21
N ALA A 49 23.99 0.00 -7.44
CA ALA A 49 24.22 1.03 -8.46
C ALA A 49 22.95 1.23 -9.28
N CYS A 50 22.46 2.46 -9.35
CA CYS A 50 21.33 2.83 -10.19
C CYS A 50 21.80 3.66 -11.39
N GLU A 51 21.45 3.21 -12.60
CA GLU A 51 21.72 3.88 -13.88
C GLU A 51 20.43 4.41 -14.55
N GLY A 52 19.27 4.23 -13.92
CA GLY A 52 17.96 4.51 -14.53
C GLY A 52 17.71 3.64 -15.78
N GLU A 53 17.12 4.25 -16.81
CA GLU A 53 16.85 3.63 -18.13
C GLU A 53 18.09 3.60 -19.04
N GLY A 54 19.20 4.24 -18.62
CA GLY A 54 20.37 4.48 -19.46
C GLY A 54 20.15 5.54 -20.54
N GLY A 55 21.24 6.13 -21.03
CA GLY A 55 21.20 7.14 -22.10
C GLY A 55 20.79 8.54 -21.65
N ALA A 56 20.27 9.34 -22.57
CA ALA A 56 20.03 10.78 -22.35
C ALA A 56 18.82 11.11 -21.45
N LEU A 57 17.92 10.15 -21.23
CA LEU A 57 16.70 10.33 -20.40
C LEU A 57 16.86 9.78 -18.98
N GLY A 58 17.98 9.11 -18.68
CA GLY A 58 18.27 8.61 -17.34
C GLY A 58 18.99 9.63 -16.46
N HIS A 59 19.75 9.11 -15.49
CA HIS A 59 20.63 9.88 -14.63
C HIS A 59 22.02 9.25 -14.58
N PRO A 60 23.06 9.99 -14.14
CA PRO A 60 24.38 9.42 -13.92
C PRO A 60 24.35 8.24 -12.94
N ARG A 61 25.33 7.34 -13.04
CA ARG A 61 25.55 6.27 -12.06
C ARG A 61 25.57 6.81 -10.64
N VAL A 62 24.64 6.35 -9.81
CA VAL A 62 24.65 6.64 -8.37
C VAL A 62 24.66 5.36 -7.56
N TRP A 63 25.38 5.40 -6.44
CA TRP A 63 25.46 4.29 -5.49
C TRP A 63 24.53 4.58 -4.33
N LEU A 64 23.51 3.74 -4.17
CA LEU A 64 22.54 3.79 -3.08
C LEU A 64 22.90 2.75 -2.03
N GLN A 65 22.80 3.14 -0.77
CA GLN A 65 23.00 2.26 0.37
C GLN A 65 21.65 2.05 1.04
N MET A 66 21.19 0.80 1.09
CA MET A 66 20.02 0.41 1.86
C MET A 66 20.33 0.44 3.36
N GLY A 67 19.47 1.08 4.12
CA GLY A 67 19.57 1.12 5.58
C GLY A 67 18.96 -0.12 6.23
N ASN A 68 18.63 0.02 7.51
CA ASN A 68 17.96 -1.04 8.28
C ASN A 68 16.50 -1.26 7.84
N ASP A 69 15.93 -0.33 7.08
CA ASP A 69 14.57 -0.41 6.55
C ASP A 69 14.45 -1.42 5.39
N GLY A 70 15.57 -1.87 4.81
CA GLY A 70 15.57 -2.88 3.75
C GLY A 70 15.09 -2.38 2.40
N PHE A 71 14.89 -1.06 2.23
CA PHE A 71 14.63 -0.43 0.95
C PHE A 71 15.35 0.91 0.81
N VAL A 72 15.51 1.38 -0.43
CA VAL A 72 16.02 2.72 -0.75
C VAL A 72 15.40 3.21 -2.05
N ASP A 73 15.01 4.49 -2.09
CA ASP A 73 14.45 5.13 -3.29
C ASP A 73 15.54 5.91 -4.03
N CYS A 74 15.56 5.80 -5.36
CA CYS A 74 16.44 6.62 -6.20
C CYS A 74 15.81 8.00 -6.44
N GLY A 75 16.47 9.08 -6.00
CA GLY A 75 15.97 10.46 -6.17
C GLY A 75 15.98 11.01 -7.60
N TYR A 76 16.15 10.16 -8.62
CA TYR A 76 16.16 10.56 -10.03
C TYR A 76 15.10 9.85 -10.86
N CYS A 77 14.99 8.53 -10.71
CA CYS A 77 14.06 7.69 -11.47
C CYS A 77 12.89 7.18 -10.62
N ASP A 78 12.78 7.57 -9.35
CA ASP A 78 11.75 7.15 -8.38
C ASP A 78 11.58 5.62 -8.27
N ARG A 79 12.60 4.87 -8.70
CA ARG A 79 12.68 3.43 -8.52
C ARG A 79 12.98 3.12 -7.06
N ARG A 80 12.16 2.24 -6.48
CA ARG A 80 12.36 1.70 -5.14
C ARG A 80 13.15 0.41 -5.23
N PHE A 81 14.33 0.38 -4.63
CA PHE A 81 15.11 -0.84 -4.48
C PHE A 81 14.76 -1.51 -3.15
N ILE A 82 14.33 -2.77 -3.20
CA ILE A 82 14.03 -3.57 -2.00
C ILE A 82 15.05 -4.71 -1.91
N LEU A 83 15.58 -4.92 -0.71
CA LEU A 83 16.47 -6.04 -0.41
C LEU A 83 15.65 -7.34 -0.37
N THR A 84 16.04 -8.32 -1.18
CA THR A 84 15.42 -9.65 -1.21
C THR A 84 15.63 -10.34 0.14
N GLY A 85 14.55 -10.81 0.77
CA GLY A 85 14.59 -11.36 2.14
C GLY A 85 14.84 -10.31 3.25
N GLY A 86 14.77 -9.03 2.90
CA GLY A 86 14.85 -7.92 3.84
C GLY A 86 13.50 -7.59 4.48
N PRO A 87 13.46 -6.73 5.50
CA PRO A 87 12.23 -6.36 6.22
C PRO A 87 11.15 -5.69 5.35
N ALA A 88 11.53 -5.18 4.17
CA ALA A 88 10.61 -4.55 3.22
C ALA A 88 10.13 -5.49 2.10
N ASP A 89 10.58 -6.74 2.03
CA ASP A 89 10.13 -7.69 1.01
C ASP A 89 8.78 -8.32 1.40
N THR A 90 7.69 -7.68 0.99
CA THR A 90 6.33 -8.15 1.25
C THR A 90 5.92 -9.33 0.38
N ARG A 91 6.76 -9.77 -0.58
CA ARG A 91 6.46 -10.92 -1.46
C ARG A 91 6.57 -12.25 -0.72
N GLU A 92 7.49 -12.35 0.22
CA GLU A 92 7.60 -13.53 1.09
C GLU A 92 6.45 -13.62 2.08
N ALA A 93 5.84 -12.49 2.48
CA ALA A 93 4.68 -12.46 3.38
C ALA A 93 3.36 -12.88 2.70
N ALA A 94 3.33 -12.99 1.37
CA ALA A 94 2.16 -13.37 0.59
C ALA A 94 2.13 -14.87 0.18
N ALA A 95 3.15 -15.64 0.56
CA ALA A 95 3.28 -17.08 0.32
C ALA A 95 2.80 -17.90 1.54
#